data_AF-A0A2T1EF18-F1
#
_entry.id   AF-A0A2T1EF18-F1
#
_cell.length_a   1.000
_cell.length_b   1.000
_cell.length_c   1.000
_cell.angle_alpha   90.00
_cell.angle_beta   90.00
_cell.angle_gamma   90.00
#
_symmetry.space_group_name_H-M   'P 1'
#
loop_
_entity.id
_entity.type
_entity.pdbx_description
1 polymer ?
#
loop_
_entity_poly.entity_id
_entity_poly.type
_entity_poly.pdbx_seq_one_letter_code
_entity_poly.pdbx_strand_id
1 'polypeptide(L)' 'MATEQELQSLFDTLDGDKDGKVSINELFLSPGLSAVISSETGISSPQELLSRYASGSDGSITFEELKQAVKNADNLT' A
#
# COMPACT_ATOMS: atom_id res chain seq x y z
N MET A 1 14.01 -3.72 -1.64
CA MET A 1 13.66 -4.13 -0.28
C MET A 1 13.48 -2.87 0.53
N ALA A 2 12.26 -2.33 0.51
CA ALA A 2 11.87 -1.25 1.40
C ALA A 2 11.91 -1.77 2.84
N THR A 3 12.48 -0.96 3.74
CA THR A 3 12.40 -1.25 5.17
C THR A 3 11.01 -0.94 5.69
N GLU A 4 10.66 -1.45 6.86
CA GLU A 4 9.39 -1.13 7.52
C GLU A 4 9.19 0.39 7.71
N GLN A 5 10.27 1.13 7.97
CA GLN A 5 10.26 2.59 8.08
C GLN A 5 9.98 3.30 6.75
N GLU A 6 10.55 2.80 5.65
CA GLU A 6 10.26 3.32 4.31
C GLU A 6 8.78 3.08 3.97
N LEU A 7 8.29 1.86 4.22
CA LEU A 7 6.87 1.50 4.08
C LEU A 7 5.95 2.39 4.91
N GLN A 8 6.32 2.68 6.16
CA GLN A 8 5.54 3.56 7.03
C GLN A 8 5.54 5.00 6.53
N SER A 9 6.66 5.49 6.01
CA SER A 9 6.75 6.83 5.44
C SER A 9 5.94 6.95 4.14
N LEU A 10 5.98 5.93 3.29
CA LEU A 10 5.15 5.82 2.09
C LEU A 10 3.66 5.80 2.46
N PHE A 11 3.30 5.05 3.51
CA PHE A 11 1.93 4.97 4.02
C PHE A 11 1.43 6.31 4.56
N ASP A 12 2.18 7.01 5.41
CA ASP A 12 1.78 8.33 5.94
C ASP A 12 1.67 9.38 4.83
N THR A 13 2.44 9.23 3.75
CA THR A 13 2.34 10.13 2.59
C THR A 13 1.10 9.82 1.73
N LEU A 14 0.69 8.55 1.67
CA LEU A 14 -0.51 8.12 0.96
C LEU A 14 -1.79 8.43 1.74
N ASP A 15 -1.79 8.25 3.06
CA ASP A 15 -2.91 8.50 3.97
C ASP A 15 -3.07 10.01 4.20
N GLY A 16 -3.64 10.69 3.20
CA GLY A 16 -3.76 12.13 3.15
C GLY A 16 -4.77 12.68 4.15
N ASP A 17 -5.82 11.90 4.45
CA ASP A 17 -6.82 12.24 5.46
C ASP A 17 -6.41 11.82 6.88
N LYS A 18 -5.35 10.99 7.00
CA LYS A 18 -4.84 10.46 8.28
C LYS A 18 -5.87 9.65 9.06
N ASP A 19 -6.71 8.90 8.35
CA ASP A 19 -7.69 7.99 8.95
C ASP A 19 -7.08 6.62 9.28
N GLY A 20 -5.78 6.42 9.00
CA GLY A 20 -5.06 5.19 9.29
C GLY A 20 -5.27 4.09 8.24
N LYS A 21 -5.81 4.45 7.08
CA LYS A 21 -6.02 3.56 5.94
C LYS A 21 -5.88 4.33 4.64
N VAL A 22 -5.28 3.69 3.65
CA VAL A 22 -5.10 4.26 2.32
C VAL A 22 -6.20 3.73 1.41
N SER A 23 -7.03 4.64 0.95
CA SER A 23 -8.13 4.34 0.03
C SER A 23 -7.66 4.30 -1.42
N ILE A 24 -8.45 3.65 -2.28
CA ILE A 24 -8.17 3.65 -3.73
C ILE A 24 -8.01 5.05 -4.32
N ASN A 25 -8.78 6.02 -3.82
CA ASN A 25 -8.70 7.41 -4.27
C ASN A 25 -7.34 8.03 -3.92
N GLU A 26 -6.82 7.76 -2.71
CA GLU A 26 -5.54 8.29 -2.24
C GLU A 26 -4.36 7.69 -3.01
N LEU A 27 -4.42 6.38 -3.31
CA LEU A 27 -3.47 5.72 -4.20
C LEU A 27 -3.49 6.31 -5.62
N PHE A 28 -4.67 6.66 -6.11
CA PHE A 28 -4.85 7.24 -7.45
C PHE A 28 -4.36 8.69 -7.52
N LEU A 29 -4.57 9.47 -6.47
CA LEU A 29 -4.07 10.83 -6.33
C LEU A 29 -2.55 10.89 -6.16
N SER A 30 -1.94 9.76 -5.79
CA SER A 30 -0.49 9.63 -5.54
C SER A 30 0.18 8.64 -6.50
N PRO A 31 0.25 8.94 -7.81
CA PRO A 31 0.76 8.02 -8.82
C PRO A 31 2.24 7.63 -8.64
N GLY A 32 3.05 8.53 -8.05
CA GLY A 32 4.45 8.21 -7.74
C GLY A 32 4.58 7.15 -6.64
N LEU A 33 3.73 7.23 -5.62
CA LEU A 33 3.73 6.29 -4.49
C LEU A 33 3.09 4.96 -4.88
N SER A 34 2.04 4.97 -5.72
CA SER A 34 1.47 3.72 -6.23
C SER A 34 2.48 2.94 -7.08
N ALA A 35 3.33 3.60 -7.86
CA ALA A 35 4.43 2.94 -8.58
C ALA A 35 5.45 2.28 -7.63
N VAL A 36 5.77 2.92 -6.50
CA VAL A 36 6.64 2.34 -5.48
C VAL A 36 6.00 1.10 -4.87
N ILE A 37 4.72 1.18 -4.49
CA ILE A 37 3.97 0.03 -3.94
C ILE A 37 3.92 -1.10 -4.97
N SER A 38 3.69 -0.79 -6.25
CA SER A 38 3.75 -1.77 -7.34
C SER A 38 5.11 -2.42 -7.49
N SER A 39 6.19 -1.66 -7.33
CA SER A 39 7.57 -2.18 -7.36
C SER A 39 7.86 -3.09 -6.17
N GLU A 40 7.39 -2.74 -4.96
CA GLU A 40 7.63 -3.50 -3.73
C GLU A 40 6.73 -4.75 -3.61
N THR A 41 5.54 -4.72 -4.20
CA THR A 41 4.58 -5.84 -4.15
C THR A 41 4.55 -6.69 -5.42
N GLY A 42 5.13 -6.19 -6.52
CA GLY A 42 4.99 -6.77 -7.84
C GLY A 42 3.59 -6.63 -8.45
N ILE A 43 2.71 -5.83 -7.85
CA ILE A 43 1.32 -5.67 -8.29
C ILE A 43 1.19 -4.42 -9.17
N SER A 44 0.86 -4.62 -10.44
CA SER A 44 0.81 -3.54 -11.43
C SER A 44 -0.32 -2.53 -11.25
N SER A 45 -1.31 -2.82 -10.39
CA SER A 45 -2.49 -1.99 -10.19
C SER A 45 -2.84 -1.83 -8.71
N PRO A 46 -3.06 -0.60 -8.21
CA PRO A 46 -3.50 -0.38 -6.83
C PRO A 46 -4.84 -1.05 -6.53
N GLN A 47 -5.72 -1.21 -7.53
CA GLN A 47 -6.98 -1.94 -7.39
C GLN A 47 -6.75 -3.44 -7.10
N GLU A 48 -5.78 -4.06 -7.76
CA GLU A 48 -5.41 -5.46 -7.50
C GLU A 48 -4.80 -5.62 -6.12
N LEU A 49 -3.96 -4.66 -5.70
CA LEU A 49 -3.39 -4.66 -4.34
C LEU A 49 -4.50 -4.65 -3.30
N LEU A 50 -5.42 -3.69 -3.42
CA LEU A 50 -6.58 -3.60 -2.54
C LEU A 50 -7.42 -4.88 -2.61
N SER A 51 -7.73 -5.38 -3.79
CA SER A 51 -8.57 -6.58 -3.92
C SER A 51 -7.92 -7.85 -3.34
N ARG A 52 -6.59 -7.92 -3.26
CA ARG A 52 -5.86 -9.07 -2.73
C ARG A 52 -5.56 -8.98 -1.24
N TYR A 53 -5.28 -7.78 -0.74
CA TYR A 53 -4.78 -7.57 0.62
C TYR A 53 -5.70 -6.74 1.51
N ALA A 54 -6.54 -5.85 0.94
CA ALA A 54 -7.57 -5.17 1.72
C ALA A 54 -8.70 -6.16 2.02
N SER A 55 -8.72 -6.63 3.26
CA SER A 55 -9.75 -7.52 3.79
C SER A 55 -11.00 -6.75 4.23
N GLY A 56 -10.93 -5.41 4.31
CA GLY A 56 -12.05 -4.53 4.65
C GLY A 56 -13.03 -4.28 3.50
N SER A 57 -14.31 -4.08 3.82
CA SER A 57 -15.35 -3.76 2.81
C SER A 57 -15.32 -2.32 2.27
N ASP A 58 -14.36 -1.49 2.70
CA ASP A 58 -14.30 -0.06 2.35
C ASP A 58 -13.45 0.22 1.11
N GLY A 59 -12.73 -0.79 0.58
CA GLY A 59 -11.83 -0.60 -0.55
C GLY A 59 -10.56 0.20 -0.20
N SER A 60 -10.14 0.10 1.07
CA SER A 60 -8.95 0.77 1.62
C SER A 60 -8.07 -0.25 2.33
N ILE A 61 -6.75 -0.04 2.27
CA ILE A 61 -5.75 -0.91 2.88
C ILE A 61 -5.16 -0.24 4.11
N THR A 62 -5.07 -0.99 5.21
CA THR A 62 -4.39 -0.55 6.42
C THR A 62 -2.87 -0.74 6.31
N PHE A 63 -2.11 -0.08 7.18
CA PHE A 63 -0.65 -0.24 7.20
C PHE A 63 -0.21 -1.71 7.38
N GLU A 64 -0.90 -2.44 8.26
CA GLU A 64 -0.63 -3.85 8.52
C GLU A 64 -0.86 -4.73 7.28
N GLU A 65 -1.94 -4.49 6.54
CA GLU A 65 -2.24 -5.20 5.29
C GLU A 65 -1.24 -4.86 4.19
N LEU A 66 -0.81 -3.59 4.09
CA LEU A 66 0.21 -3.18 3.14
C LEU A 66 1.57 -3.84 3.45
N LYS A 67 1.93 -3.87 4.74
CA LYS A 67 3.13 -4.56 5.23
C LYS A 67 3.08 -6.06 4.91
N GLN A 68 1.91 -6.69 5.08
CA GLN A 68 1.70 -8.07 4.65
C GLN A 68 1.82 -8.22 3.14
N ALA A 69 1.34 -7.28 2.33
CA ALA A 69 1.47 -7.32 0.88
C ALA A 69 2.93 -7.34 0.43
N VAL A 70 3.74 -6.43 0.96
CA VAL A 70 5.19 -6.39 0.64
C VAL A 70 5.93 -7.62 1.18
N LYS A 71 5.54 -8.13 2.35
CA LYS A 71 6.15 -9.33 2.93
C LYS A 71 5.83 -10.59 2.12
N ASN A 72 4.59 -10.72 1.65
CA ASN A 72 4.19 -11.84 0.78
C ASN A 72 4.81 -11.73 -0.61
N ALA A 73 5.19 -10.53 -1.06
CA ALA A 73 5.88 -10.30 -2.32
C ALA A 73 7.40 -10.60 -2.28
N ASP A 74 7.90 -11.21 -1.19
CA ASP A 74 9.31 -11.61 -1.01
C ASP A 74 10.32 -10.44 -0.87
N ASN A 75 9.84 -9.19 -0.74
CA ASN A 75 10.67 -7.97 -0.71
C ASN A 75 11.03 -7.43 0.68
N LEU A 76 10.56 -8.07 1.76
CA LEU A 76 10.96 -7.78 3.15
C LEU A 76 11.75 -8.98 3.71
N THR A 77 13.08 -8.97 3.53
CA THR A 77 13.99 -9.93 4.21
C THR A 77 14.58 -9.34 5.47
#